data_AF-A0A2J6PH87-F1
#
_entry.id   AF-A0A2J6PH87-F1
#
_cell.length_a   1.000
_cell.length_b   1.000
_cell.length_c   1.000
_cell.angle_alpha   90.00
_cell.angle_beta   90.00
_cell.angle_gamma   90.00
#
_symmetry.space_group_name_H-M   'P 1'
#
loop_
_entity.id
_entity.type
_entity.pdbx_description
1 polymer ?
#
loop_
_entity_poly.entity_id
_entity_poly.type
_entity_poly.pdbx_seq_one_letter_code
_entity_poly.pdbx_strand_id
1 'polypeptide(L)'
;MSYSGVAAYRPAVTFEERSWDFQIPDIVRPLATITVCDLAIIARRMGMQWKDFRPVDGILRAEGRGHIITSTLVKSLGLLVQYNYNGPPPHLSIRLPGRYIPLEESDALGFGIITGEGSILEQNPPISTIQEIITTLNLLDQSGWCAVRMKELARRDPGYSIPLADLVSMIMEISRLRGTNLVHVPAPSNNMNGFSVSPYGRRAFWALLEDCVSNGRYHHGPQTEAVLQATRQFINNHPEWAERELDPDNQHSTDYLDLVHDYFDQTSRWYRTIIDFHKINRNFISAYLRFCVFCQNDQNVLVAENSDYEAEMKRYFELWPLILNDMRAQLF
;
A
#
# COMPACT_ATOMS: atom_id res chain seq x y z
N MET A 1 25.52 10.24 26.41
CA MET A 1 24.09 10.45 26.14
C MET A 1 23.94 11.68 25.27
N SER A 2 23.90 11.46 23.96
CA SER A 2 23.67 12.50 22.96
C SER A 2 22.68 11.92 21.97
N TYR A 3 21.46 12.45 21.96
CA TYR A 3 20.48 12.17 20.92
C TYR A 3 21.05 12.70 19.60
N SER A 4 21.67 11.82 18.83
CA SER A 4 22.15 12.13 17.49
C SER A 4 20.95 12.22 16.55
N GLY A 5 20.50 13.45 16.33
CA GLY A 5 20.01 13.96 15.07
C GLY A 5 18.96 13.13 14.34
N VAL A 6 17.70 13.49 14.54
CA VAL A 6 16.68 13.34 13.50
C VAL A 6 17.16 14.15 12.29
N ALA A 7 17.74 13.49 11.29
CA ALA A 7 18.09 14.12 10.03
C ALA A 7 16.82 14.41 9.24
N ALA A 8 16.21 15.57 9.47
CA ALA A 8 15.07 16.05 8.71
C ALA A 8 15.53 16.80 7.44
N TYR A 9 14.87 16.45 6.33
CA TYR A 9 14.79 17.10 5.02
C TYR A 9 15.93 16.88 4.02
N ARG A 10 15.63 16.11 2.95
CA ARG A 10 16.12 16.41 1.59
C ARG A 10 14.92 16.33 0.63
N PRO A 11 14.72 17.37 -0.19
CA PRO A 11 15.55 17.54 -1.37
C PRO A 11 16.47 18.75 -1.21
N ALA A 12 17.78 18.48 -1.18
CA ALA A 12 18.79 19.53 -1.24
C ALA A 12 19.01 19.89 -2.71
N VAL A 13 18.40 20.98 -3.18
CA VAL A 13 18.78 21.59 -4.45
C VAL A 13 20.11 22.29 -4.23
N THR A 14 21.16 21.85 -4.92
CA THR A 14 22.46 22.53 -4.95
C THR A 14 22.57 23.33 -6.24
N PHE A 15 22.82 24.62 -6.12
CA PHE A 15 23.06 25.47 -7.28
C PHE A 15 24.55 25.42 -7.65
N GLU A 16 24.84 25.12 -8.91
CA GLU A 16 26.19 25.20 -9.47
C GLU A 16 26.23 26.30 -10.52
N GLU A 17 27.23 27.19 -10.44
CA GLU A 17 27.52 28.17 -11.49
C GLU A 17 28.38 27.52 -12.58
N ARG A 18 27.97 27.65 -13.84
CA ARG A 18 28.74 27.19 -15.01
C ARG A 18 28.79 28.26 -16.08
N SER A 19 29.95 28.42 -16.73
CA SER A 19 30.06 29.28 -17.90
C SER A 19 29.42 28.62 -19.12
N TRP A 20 28.74 29.42 -19.93
CA TRP A 20 28.16 29.00 -21.21
C TRP A 20 29.21 28.51 -22.21
N ASP A 21 30.47 28.94 -22.09
CA ASP A 21 31.55 28.55 -23.00
C ASP A 21 31.93 27.06 -22.93
N PHE A 22 31.53 26.37 -21.86
CA PHE A 22 31.80 24.94 -21.65
C PHE A 22 30.55 24.06 -21.81
N GLN A 23 29.45 24.60 -22.30
CA GLN A 23 28.26 23.81 -22.64
C GLN A 23 28.51 23.00 -23.92
N ILE A 24 28.02 21.76 -23.94
CA ILE A 24 28.07 20.92 -25.15
C ILE A 24 27.21 21.61 -26.22
N PRO A 25 27.65 21.72 -27.49
CA PRO A 25 26.94 22.47 -28.54
C PRO A 25 25.47 22.06 -28.73
N ASP A 26 25.15 20.80 -28.44
CA ASP A 26 23.81 20.23 -28.55
C ASP A 26 22.87 20.63 -27.39
N ILE A 27 23.38 21.36 -26.39
CA ILE A 27 22.66 21.71 -25.17
C ILE A 27 22.49 23.22 -25.09
N VAL A 28 21.28 23.67 -25.42
CA VAL A 28 20.89 25.10 -25.45
C VAL A 28 20.28 25.58 -24.13
N ARG A 29 20.22 24.74 -23.09
CA ARG A 29 19.50 25.03 -21.83
C ARG A 29 20.33 24.64 -20.59
N PRO A 30 20.18 25.36 -19.46
CA PRO A 30 20.79 24.96 -18.20
C PRO A 30 20.37 23.53 -17.83
N LEU A 31 21.33 22.72 -17.41
CA LEU A 31 21.09 21.35 -16.97
C LEU A 31 21.01 21.31 -15.44
N ALA A 32 20.21 20.38 -14.94
CA ALA A 32 20.25 19.94 -13.55
C ALA A 32 20.67 18.48 -13.51
N THR A 33 21.42 18.10 -12.48
CA THR A 33 21.80 16.71 -12.23
C THR A 33 20.86 16.12 -11.20
N ILE A 34 20.36 14.91 -11.46
CA ILE A 34 19.51 14.15 -10.54
C ILE A 34 19.93 12.68 -10.60
N THR A 35 19.81 11.96 -9.49
CA THR A 35 19.99 10.51 -9.52
C THR A 35 18.79 9.84 -10.20
N VAL A 36 19.00 8.69 -10.83
CA VAL A 36 17.91 7.92 -11.44
C VAL A 36 16.85 7.52 -10.39
N CYS A 37 17.28 7.19 -9.17
CA CYS A 37 16.38 6.83 -8.08
C CYS A 37 15.50 8.00 -7.64
N ASP A 38 16.10 9.18 -7.44
CA ASP A 38 15.34 10.40 -7.10
C ASP A 38 14.34 10.76 -8.20
N LEU A 39 14.76 10.64 -9.47
CA LEU A 39 13.88 10.85 -10.62
C LEU A 39 12.71 9.85 -10.61
N ALA A 40 12.98 8.58 -10.31
CA ALA A 40 11.97 7.53 -10.20
C ALA A 40 10.90 7.90 -9.16
N ILE A 41 11.33 8.31 -7.96
CA ILE A 41 10.46 8.71 -6.85
C ILE A 41 9.66 9.97 -7.20
N ILE A 42 10.33 11.00 -7.73
CA ILE A 42 9.69 12.27 -8.11
C ILE A 42 8.61 12.04 -9.16
N ALA A 43 8.87 11.22 -10.19
CA ALA A 43 7.88 10.89 -11.20
C ALA A 43 6.62 10.27 -10.58
N ARG A 44 6.78 9.30 -9.65
CA ARG A 44 5.65 8.68 -8.95
C ARG A 44 4.91 9.68 -8.08
N ARG A 45 5.62 10.54 -7.35
CA ARG A 45 5.02 11.59 -6.51
C ARG A 45 4.33 12.69 -7.32
N MET A 46 4.69 12.90 -8.58
CA MET A 46 3.93 13.75 -9.51
C MET A 46 2.68 13.06 -10.08
N GLY A 47 2.41 11.81 -9.67
CA GLY A 47 1.30 11.00 -10.17
C GLY A 47 1.54 10.45 -11.57
N MET A 48 2.82 10.31 -11.98
CA MET A 48 3.19 9.65 -13.23
C MET A 48 3.24 8.13 -13.05
N GLN A 49 3.05 7.42 -14.17
CA GLN A 49 3.32 6.00 -14.29
C GLN A 49 4.51 5.79 -15.22
N TRP A 50 5.46 4.97 -14.79
CA TRP A 50 6.55 4.51 -15.64
C TRP A 50 5.99 3.58 -16.71
N LYS A 51 6.12 3.97 -17.98
CA LYS A 51 5.80 3.13 -19.14
C LYS A 51 6.98 2.27 -19.56
N ASP A 52 8.18 2.82 -19.42
CA ASP A 52 9.44 2.11 -19.63
C ASP A 52 10.46 2.63 -18.61
N PHE A 53 11.10 1.72 -17.88
CA PHE A 53 12.08 2.06 -16.85
C PHE A 53 13.24 1.07 -16.91
N ARG A 54 14.14 1.32 -17.86
CA ARG A 54 15.36 0.55 -18.11
C ARG A 54 16.55 1.50 -18.06
N PRO A 55 16.98 1.91 -16.85
CA PRO A 55 18.06 2.88 -16.69
C PRO A 55 19.40 2.40 -17.26
N VAL A 56 19.66 1.09 -17.24
CA VAL A 56 20.86 0.48 -17.82
C VAL A 56 20.89 0.67 -19.35
N ASP A 57 19.74 0.57 -20.00
CA ASP A 57 19.59 0.78 -21.45
C ASP A 57 19.47 2.28 -21.81
N GLY A 58 19.41 3.16 -20.81
CA GLY A 58 19.15 4.59 -21.00
C GLY A 58 17.72 4.90 -21.44
N ILE A 59 16.76 4.00 -21.20
CA ILE A 59 15.36 4.15 -21.61
C ILE A 59 14.50 4.42 -20.37
N LEU A 60 14.05 5.67 -20.24
CA LEU A 60 13.17 6.14 -19.18
C LEU A 60 12.01 6.87 -19.84
N ARG A 61 10.80 6.37 -19.64
CA ARG A 61 9.56 6.99 -20.09
C ARG A 61 8.51 6.91 -19.00
N ALA A 62 8.04 8.07 -18.55
CA ALA A 62 6.89 8.16 -17.66
C ALA A 62 5.89 9.19 -18.16
N GLU A 63 4.62 8.94 -17.88
CA GLU A 63 3.53 9.86 -18.22
C GLU A 63 2.43 9.79 -17.16
N GLY A 64 1.76 10.91 -16.92
CA GLY A 64 0.59 10.96 -16.04
C GLY A 64 0.27 12.39 -15.61
N ARG A 65 -1.02 12.70 -15.45
CA ARG A 65 -1.51 14.01 -15.00
C ARG A 65 -0.94 15.22 -15.79
N GLY A 66 -0.68 15.03 -17.08
CA GLY A 66 -0.10 16.06 -17.95
C GLY A 66 1.42 16.19 -17.86
N HIS A 67 2.09 15.46 -16.96
CA HIS A 67 3.54 15.34 -16.88
C HIS A 67 4.04 14.26 -17.83
N ILE A 68 5.17 14.52 -18.50
CA ILE A 68 5.85 13.59 -19.41
C ILE A 68 7.35 13.64 -19.12
N ILE A 69 7.95 12.47 -18.92
CA ILE A 69 9.40 12.29 -18.81
C ILE A 69 9.84 11.37 -19.94
N THR A 70 10.87 11.78 -20.67
CA THR A 70 11.52 10.99 -21.72
C THR A 70 13.02 11.11 -21.60
N SER A 71 13.75 10.01 -21.77
CA SER A 71 15.22 10.05 -21.85
C SER A 71 15.76 9.96 -23.27
N THR A 72 16.98 10.44 -23.43
CA THR A 72 17.80 10.27 -24.63
C THR A 72 19.24 10.09 -24.22
N LEU A 73 19.92 9.11 -24.79
CA LEU A 73 21.35 8.91 -24.54
C LEU A 73 22.14 9.87 -25.43
N VAL A 74 22.82 10.84 -24.80
CA VAL A 74 23.65 11.83 -25.49
C VAL A 74 25.12 11.42 -25.35
N LYS A 75 25.81 11.27 -26.47
CA LYS A 75 27.23 10.95 -26.51
C LYS A 75 28.01 12.00 -25.70
N SER A 76 28.91 11.55 -24.82
CA SER A 76 29.74 12.40 -23.94
C SER A 76 29.05 13.00 -22.70
N LEU A 77 27.70 13.07 -22.65
CA LEU A 77 26.96 13.54 -21.47
C LEU A 77 26.34 12.40 -20.67
N GLY A 78 25.96 11.31 -21.35
CA GLY A 78 25.23 10.20 -20.75
C GLY A 78 23.72 10.38 -20.92
N LEU A 79 22.97 10.02 -19.88
CA LEU A 79 21.51 10.01 -19.93
C LEU A 79 20.94 11.41 -19.75
N LEU A 80 20.44 12.00 -20.84
CA LEU A 80 19.69 13.25 -20.77
C LEU A 80 18.21 12.94 -20.56
N VAL A 81 17.61 13.57 -19.56
CA VAL A 81 16.17 13.46 -19.28
C VAL A 81 15.49 14.77 -19.62
N GLN A 82 14.41 14.68 -20.38
CA GLN A 82 13.54 15.80 -20.70
C GLN A 82 12.23 15.64 -19.95
N TYR A 83 11.85 16.68 -19.22
CA TYR A 83 10.56 16.80 -18.56
C TYR A 83 9.72 17.83 -19.30
N ASN A 84 8.49 17.45 -19.63
CA ASN A 84 7.50 18.31 -20.28
C ASN A 84 6.21 18.28 -19.48
N TYR A 85 5.51 19.41 -19.44
CA TYR A 85 4.21 19.53 -18.81
C TYR A 85 3.22 20.13 -19.80
N ASN A 86 2.19 19.34 -20.13
CA ASN A 86 1.14 19.69 -21.09
C ASN A 86 -0.22 19.92 -20.40
N GLY A 87 -0.24 20.12 -19.09
CA GLY A 87 -1.46 20.39 -18.32
C GLY A 87 -1.80 21.88 -18.20
N PRO A 88 -2.91 22.21 -17.50
CA PRO A 88 -3.29 23.60 -17.22
C PRO A 88 -2.18 24.33 -16.44
N PRO A 89 -2.00 25.65 -16.61
CA PRO A 89 -0.90 26.37 -15.96
C PRO A 89 -0.82 26.09 -14.45
N PRO A 90 0.39 25.86 -13.88
CA PRO A 90 0.58 25.44 -12.48
C PRO A 90 -0.12 26.33 -11.44
N HIS A 91 -0.30 27.62 -11.75
CA HIS A 91 -0.94 28.61 -10.89
C HIS A 91 -2.48 28.58 -10.94
N LEU A 92 -3.08 27.98 -11.98
CA LEU A 92 -4.52 27.71 -12.09
C LEU A 92 -4.86 26.29 -11.61
N SER A 93 -3.90 25.38 -11.62
CA SER A 93 -4.00 24.06 -11.01
C SER A 93 -3.63 24.12 -9.51
N ILE A 94 -4.45 24.78 -8.69
CA ILE A 94 -4.32 24.77 -7.21
C ILE A 94 -4.43 23.34 -6.63
N ARG A 95 -4.87 22.37 -7.44
CA ARG A 95 -4.80 20.95 -7.13
C ARG A 95 -3.39 20.43 -7.36
N LEU A 96 -2.50 20.66 -6.40
CA LEU A 96 -1.22 19.95 -6.32
C LEU A 96 -1.51 18.44 -6.47
N PRO A 97 -1.05 17.78 -7.54
CA PRO A 97 -1.29 16.36 -7.72
C PRO A 97 -0.52 15.59 -6.65
N GLY A 98 -1.24 14.88 -5.79
CA GLY A 98 -0.69 13.83 -4.92
C GLY A 98 -0.04 14.33 -3.64
N ARG A 99 -0.83 14.43 -2.56
CA ARG A 99 -0.34 14.59 -1.19
C ARG A 99 0.25 13.28 -0.68
N TYR A 100 1.31 12.83 -1.34
CA TYR A 100 1.98 11.58 -1.01
C TYR A 100 2.76 11.73 0.29
N ILE A 101 2.67 10.70 1.12
CA ILE A 101 3.47 10.58 2.33
C ILE A 101 4.95 10.54 1.92
N PRO A 102 5.78 11.47 2.41
CA PRO A 102 7.15 11.61 1.95
C PRO A 102 8.10 10.70 2.75
N LEU A 103 7.74 9.43 2.90
CA LEU A 103 8.50 8.42 3.64
C LEU A 103 9.02 7.34 2.71
N GLU A 104 10.16 6.74 3.07
CA GLU A 104 10.79 5.68 2.29
C GLU A 104 9.86 4.47 2.14
N GLU A 105 9.13 4.11 3.19
CA GLU A 105 8.15 3.02 3.21
C GLU A 105 7.01 3.27 2.20
N SER A 106 6.59 4.52 2.08
CA SER A 106 5.55 4.94 1.14
C SER A 106 6.06 4.99 -0.30
N ASP A 107 7.30 5.43 -0.51
CA ASP A 107 7.93 5.39 -1.83
C ASP A 107 8.16 3.94 -2.28
N ALA A 108 8.64 3.07 -1.39
CA ALA A 108 8.83 1.64 -1.64
C ALA A 108 7.51 0.98 -2.06
N LEU A 109 6.41 1.25 -1.34
CA LEU A 109 5.09 0.78 -1.75
C LEU A 109 4.71 1.35 -3.12
N GLY A 110 5.10 2.58 -3.45
CA GLY A 110 4.92 3.16 -4.77
C GLY A 110 5.59 2.42 -5.93
N PHE A 111 6.59 1.57 -5.63
CA PHE A 111 7.26 0.62 -6.54
C PHE A 111 6.83 -0.83 -6.32
N GLY A 112 5.72 -1.04 -5.58
CA GLY A 112 5.17 -2.34 -5.24
C GLY A 112 6.04 -3.16 -4.31
N ILE A 113 6.81 -2.52 -3.44
CA ILE A 113 7.58 -3.19 -2.40
C ILE A 113 6.85 -2.95 -1.08
N ILE A 114 6.37 -4.03 -0.46
CA ILE A 114 5.74 -3.94 0.86
C ILE A 114 6.85 -3.79 1.90
N THR A 115 6.72 -2.77 2.75
CA THR A 115 7.62 -2.53 3.88
C THR A 115 6.86 -2.85 5.18
N GLY A 116 7.35 -3.83 5.93
CA GLY A 116 6.77 -4.22 7.23
C GLY A 116 7.82 -4.09 8.33
N GLU A 117 7.40 -3.82 9.56
CA GLU A 117 8.33 -3.79 10.68
C GLU A 117 8.77 -5.22 11.07
N GLY A 118 10.08 -5.40 11.18
CA GLY A 118 10.73 -6.09 12.30
C GLY A 118 10.53 -7.59 12.53
N SER A 119 9.61 -8.32 11.89
CA SER A 119 9.48 -9.79 12.07
C SER A 119 8.39 -10.53 11.27
N ILE A 120 7.37 -9.88 10.70
CA ILE A 120 6.33 -10.63 9.95
C ILE A 120 6.92 -11.21 8.67
N LEU A 121 7.81 -10.45 8.04
CA LEU A 121 8.50 -10.78 6.82
C LEU A 121 10.00 -10.54 7.00
N GLU A 122 10.81 -11.56 6.73
CA GLU A 122 12.27 -11.47 6.78
C GLU A 122 12.85 -10.62 5.63
N GLN A 123 12.02 -10.32 4.61
CA GLN A 123 12.38 -9.61 3.39
C GLN A 123 11.21 -8.74 2.95
N ASN A 124 11.48 -7.58 2.32
CA ASN A 124 10.45 -6.71 1.74
C ASN A 124 9.93 -7.30 0.43
N PRO A 125 8.71 -7.86 0.38
CA PRO A 125 8.28 -8.64 -0.76
C PRO A 125 7.71 -7.74 -1.88
N PRO A 126 7.99 -8.07 -3.15
CA PRO A 126 7.46 -7.32 -4.29
C PRO A 126 6.05 -7.79 -4.69
N ILE A 127 5.21 -6.88 -5.16
CA ILE A 127 3.80 -7.14 -5.52
C ILE A 127 3.34 -6.41 -6.79
N SER A 128 4.27 -5.90 -7.60
CA SER A 128 3.92 -5.13 -8.81
C SER A 128 3.45 -6.03 -9.95
N THR A 129 4.05 -7.21 -10.10
CA THR A 129 3.73 -8.17 -11.18
C THR A 129 3.15 -9.48 -10.65
N ILE A 130 2.47 -10.26 -11.50
CA ILE A 130 1.98 -11.61 -11.14
C ILE A 130 3.13 -12.50 -10.65
N GLN A 131 4.31 -12.42 -11.28
CA GLN A 131 5.46 -13.23 -10.90
C GLN A 131 5.99 -12.84 -9.52
N GLU A 132 6.02 -11.54 -9.21
CA GLU A 132 6.37 -11.02 -7.90
C GLU A 132 5.34 -11.42 -6.84
N ILE A 133 4.04 -11.32 -7.15
CA ILE A 133 2.97 -11.80 -6.27
C ILE A 133 3.14 -13.29 -5.96
N ILE A 134 3.45 -14.12 -6.95
CA ILE A 134 3.74 -15.55 -6.75
C ILE A 134 4.94 -15.74 -5.81
N THR A 135 6.01 -14.97 -5.98
CA THR A 135 7.18 -15.01 -5.09
C THR A 135 6.76 -14.66 -3.66
N THR A 136 5.97 -13.60 -3.49
CA THR A 136 5.44 -13.13 -2.22
C THR A 136 4.54 -14.16 -1.55
N LEU A 137 3.69 -14.84 -2.30
CA LEU A 137 2.85 -15.92 -1.79
C LEU A 137 3.69 -17.10 -1.27
N ASN A 138 4.83 -17.43 -1.89
CA ASN A 138 5.72 -18.47 -1.35
C ASN A 138 6.40 -18.05 -0.03
N LEU A 139 6.60 -16.75 0.19
CA LEU A 139 7.13 -16.25 1.47
C LEU A 139 6.06 -16.33 2.58
N LEU A 140 4.82 -16.00 2.25
CA LEU A 140 3.68 -15.96 3.17
C LEU A 140 3.07 -17.34 3.47
N ASP A 141 3.07 -18.24 2.49
CA ASP A 141 2.52 -19.59 2.59
C ASP A 141 3.60 -20.65 2.40
N GLN A 142 4.07 -21.21 3.52
CA GLN A 142 5.11 -22.25 3.52
C GLN A 142 4.68 -23.53 2.78
N SER A 143 3.37 -23.80 2.66
CA SER A 143 2.89 -24.97 1.91
C SER A 143 3.07 -24.80 0.40
N GLY A 144 3.28 -23.56 -0.08
CA GLY A 144 3.37 -23.24 -1.50
C GLY A 144 2.04 -23.35 -2.26
N TRP A 145 0.96 -23.75 -1.58
CA TRP A 145 -0.34 -24.01 -2.21
C TRP A 145 -0.92 -22.75 -2.86
N CYS A 146 -0.88 -21.60 -2.17
CA CYS A 146 -1.38 -20.33 -2.71
C CYS A 146 -0.63 -19.92 -3.98
N ALA A 147 0.69 -20.14 -4.04
CA ALA A 147 1.51 -19.81 -5.19
C ALA A 147 1.21 -20.71 -6.40
N VAL A 148 0.99 -22.01 -6.17
CA VAL A 148 0.53 -22.94 -7.23
C VAL A 148 -0.83 -22.50 -7.75
N ARG A 149 -1.76 -22.17 -6.84
CA ARG A 149 -3.10 -21.74 -7.22
C ARG A 149 -3.11 -20.45 -8.02
N MET A 150 -2.30 -19.47 -7.61
CA MET A 150 -2.14 -18.22 -8.36
C MET A 150 -1.60 -18.47 -9.78
N LYS A 151 -0.64 -19.39 -9.95
CA LYS A 151 -0.14 -19.78 -11.29
C LYS A 151 -1.23 -20.39 -12.16
N GLU A 152 -2.10 -21.22 -11.58
CA GLU A 152 -3.23 -21.81 -12.30
C GLU A 152 -4.24 -20.76 -12.73
N LEU A 153 -4.61 -19.86 -11.80
CA LEU A 153 -5.54 -18.77 -12.08
C LEU A 153 -4.99 -17.83 -13.16
N ALA A 154 -3.74 -17.39 -13.04
CA ALA A 154 -3.11 -16.53 -14.04
C ALA A 154 -3.02 -17.17 -15.44
N ARG A 155 -2.98 -18.51 -15.53
CA ARG A 155 -3.05 -19.23 -16.82
C ARG A 155 -4.47 -19.30 -17.37
N ARG A 156 -5.48 -19.48 -16.51
CA ARG A 156 -6.90 -19.58 -16.90
C ARG A 156 -7.48 -18.22 -17.24
N ASP A 157 -7.13 -17.21 -16.46
CA ASP A 157 -7.55 -15.83 -16.58
C ASP A 157 -6.35 -14.89 -16.40
N PRO A 158 -5.71 -14.47 -17.50
CA PRO A 158 -4.60 -13.52 -17.45
C PRO A 158 -4.97 -12.14 -16.88
N GLY A 159 -6.26 -11.81 -16.80
CA GLY A 159 -6.77 -10.56 -16.23
C GLY A 159 -7.06 -10.65 -14.73
N TYR A 160 -6.89 -11.82 -14.11
CA TYR A 160 -7.23 -12.04 -12.71
C TYR A 160 -6.41 -11.15 -11.77
N SER A 161 -7.12 -10.41 -10.90
CA SER A 161 -6.54 -9.57 -9.85
C SER A 161 -6.89 -10.12 -8.47
N ILE A 162 -5.88 -10.27 -7.62
CA ILE A 162 -6.01 -10.63 -6.20
C ILE A 162 -6.24 -9.36 -5.36
N PRO A 163 -7.11 -9.37 -4.33
CA PRO A 163 -7.35 -8.20 -3.48
C PRO A 163 -6.14 -7.90 -2.58
N LEU A 164 -5.10 -7.26 -3.12
CA LEU A 164 -3.88 -6.98 -2.38
C LEU A 164 -4.04 -5.88 -1.34
N ALA A 165 -5.05 -5.01 -1.44
CA ALA A 165 -5.20 -3.92 -0.48
C ALA A 165 -5.39 -4.44 0.94
N ASP A 166 -6.22 -5.48 1.10
CA ASP A 166 -6.45 -6.10 2.41
C ASP A 166 -5.15 -6.75 2.93
N LEU A 167 -4.40 -7.43 2.06
CA LEU A 167 -3.11 -8.03 2.42
C LEU A 167 -2.07 -6.97 2.82
N VAL A 168 -1.98 -5.88 2.07
CA VAL A 168 -1.10 -4.74 2.38
C VAL A 168 -1.47 -4.14 3.73
N SER A 169 -2.77 -3.98 4.03
CA SER A 169 -3.23 -3.46 5.32
C SER A 169 -2.94 -4.38 6.51
N MET A 170 -2.86 -5.70 6.29
CA MET A 170 -2.52 -6.69 7.32
C MET A 170 -1.01 -6.78 7.59
N ILE A 171 -0.17 -6.39 6.61
CA ILE A 171 1.29 -6.52 6.69
C ILE A 171 1.96 -5.20 7.07
N MET A 172 1.53 -4.09 6.47
CA MET A 172 2.18 -2.79 6.63
C MET A 172 1.75 -2.07 7.89
N GLU A 173 2.66 -1.25 8.41
CA GLU A 173 2.34 -0.31 9.48
C GLU A 173 1.78 0.99 8.92
N ILE A 174 1.08 1.75 9.77
CA ILE A 174 0.62 3.08 9.40
C ILE A 174 1.82 4.00 9.14
N SER A 175 2.06 4.36 7.88
CA SER A 175 3.15 5.24 7.48
C SER A 175 2.77 6.73 7.52
N ARG A 176 1.65 7.12 8.14
CA ARG A 176 1.20 8.52 8.12
C ARG A 176 2.03 9.41 9.04
N LEU A 177 2.52 10.54 8.54
CA LEU A 177 3.16 11.57 9.37
C LEU A 177 2.13 12.35 10.20
N ARG A 178 2.25 12.29 11.52
CA ARG A 178 1.41 13.04 12.48
C ARG A 178 1.51 14.55 12.28
N GLY A 179 0.42 15.26 12.54
CA GLY A 179 0.31 16.70 12.29
C GLY A 179 0.27 17.08 10.80
N THR A 180 0.21 16.10 9.90
CA THR A 180 0.08 16.34 8.44
C THR A 180 -1.21 15.73 7.90
N ASN A 181 -1.71 16.32 6.81
CA ASN A 181 -2.84 15.82 6.02
C ASN A 181 -2.39 15.00 4.80
N LEU A 182 -1.16 14.47 4.84
CA LEU A 182 -0.60 13.62 3.79
C LEU A 182 -1.01 12.18 4.08
N VAL A 183 -1.90 11.63 3.26
CA VAL A 183 -2.48 10.29 3.45
C VAL A 183 -2.27 9.38 2.24
N HIS A 184 -1.74 9.92 1.14
CA HIS A 184 -1.59 9.15 -0.09
C HIS A 184 -0.32 8.34 -0.08
N VAL A 185 -0.45 7.09 -0.52
CA VAL A 185 0.69 6.29 -0.95
C VAL A 185 0.53 6.07 -2.45
N PRO A 186 1.60 6.14 -3.26
CA PRO A 186 1.48 5.83 -4.67
C PRO A 186 1.02 4.37 -4.82
N ALA A 187 -0.03 4.12 -5.61
CA ALA A 187 -0.61 2.78 -5.71
C ALA A 187 0.45 1.77 -6.21
N PRO A 188 0.77 0.70 -5.46
CA PRO A 188 1.81 -0.28 -5.79
C PRO A 188 1.55 -1.03 -7.10
N SER A 189 0.28 -1.31 -7.38
CA SER A 189 -0.17 -2.04 -8.56
C SER A 189 -1.65 -1.77 -8.82
N ASN A 190 -2.16 -2.29 -9.93
CA ASN A 190 -3.59 -2.25 -10.24
C ASN A 190 -4.42 -3.22 -9.37
N ASN A 191 -3.76 -4.06 -8.55
CA ASN A 191 -4.41 -5.10 -7.73
C ASN A 191 -4.82 -4.59 -6.33
N MET A 192 -4.94 -3.27 -6.16
CA MET A 192 -5.17 -2.62 -4.86
C MET A 192 -6.66 -2.46 -4.51
N ASN A 193 -7.48 -3.38 -4.98
CA ASN A 193 -8.86 -3.49 -4.55
C ASN A 193 -8.96 -4.41 -3.32
N GLY A 194 -10.07 -4.32 -2.59
CA GLY A 194 -10.31 -5.07 -1.36
C GLY A 194 -11.56 -4.59 -0.65
N PHE A 195 -11.97 -5.28 0.42
CA PHE A 195 -13.14 -4.84 1.19
C PHE A 195 -12.79 -3.71 2.16
N SER A 196 -11.52 -3.59 2.59
CA SER A 196 -11.06 -2.52 3.47
C SER A 196 -11.08 -1.14 2.80
N VAL A 197 -10.91 -1.08 1.48
CA VAL A 197 -10.93 0.18 0.72
C VAL A 197 -12.34 0.71 0.49
N SER A 198 -13.35 -0.16 0.43
CA SER A 198 -14.75 0.19 0.19
C SER A 198 -15.51 0.52 1.47
N PRO A 199 -16.29 1.62 1.54
CA PRO A 199 -17.13 1.92 2.70
C PRO A 199 -18.19 0.83 2.95
N TYR A 200 -18.70 0.19 1.89
CA TYR A 200 -19.65 -0.93 2.00
C TYR A 200 -18.99 -2.16 2.62
N GLY A 201 -17.78 -2.50 2.17
CA GLY A 201 -17.00 -3.61 2.72
C GLY A 201 -16.67 -3.39 4.21
N ARG A 202 -16.22 -2.19 4.59
CA ARG A 202 -15.97 -1.83 5.99
C ARG A 202 -17.22 -1.96 6.87
N ARG A 203 -18.37 -1.49 6.39
CA ARG A 203 -19.65 -1.60 7.13
C ARG A 203 -20.11 -3.05 7.28
N ALA A 204 -20.06 -3.84 6.21
CA ALA A 204 -20.43 -5.25 6.25
C ALA A 204 -19.55 -6.03 7.24
N PHE A 205 -18.23 -5.81 7.19
CA PHE A 205 -17.29 -6.41 8.14
C PHE A 205 -17.62 -6.04 9.58
N TRP A 206 -17.85 -4.74 9.85
CA TRP A 206 -18.12 -4.24 11.19
C TRP A 206 -19.45 -4.77 11.75
N ALA A 207 -20.53 -4.74 10.96
CA ALA A 207 -21.84 -5.24 11.37
C ALA A 207 -21.78 -6.74 11.74
N LEU A 208 -21.05 -7.54 10.96
CA LEU A 208 -20.88 -8.96 11.24
C LEU A 208 -19.96 -9.22 12.44
N LEU A 209 -18.91 -8.42 12.63
CA LEU A 209 -18.08 -8.50 13.83
C LEU A 209 -18.91 -8.21 15.08
N GLU A 210 -19.73 -7.16 15.05
CA GLU A 210 -20.62 -6.77 16.14
C GLU A 210 -21.66 -7.86 16.45
N ASP A 211 -22.29 -8.44 15.44
CA ASP A 211 -23.20 -9.57 15.55
C ASP A 211 -22.52 -10.79 16.19
N CYS A 212 -21.30 -11.13 15.73
CA CYS A 212 -20.55 -12.27 16.26
C CYS A 212 -20.18 -12.12 17.73
N VAL A 213 -19.79 -10.91 18.15
CA VAL A 213 -19.43 -10.58 19.53
C VAL A 213 -20.68 -10.55 20.41
N SER A 214 -21.71 -9.81 20.01
CA SER A 214 -22.94 -9.61 20.80
C SER A 214 -23.74 -10.90 20.99
N ASN A 215 -23.78 -11.76 19.97
CA ASN A 215 -24.47 -13.05 20.03
C ASN A 215 -23.59 -14.20 20.55
N GLY A 216 -22.34 -13.91 20.96
CA GLY A 216 -21.43 -14.91 21.52
C GLY A 216 -21.10 -16.06 20.58
N ARG A 217 -21.12 -15.84 19.25
CA ARG A 217 -20.85 -16.89 18.25
C ARG A 217 -19.44 -17.47 18.37
N TYR A 218 -18.49 -16.65 18.78
CA TYR A 218 -17.10 -17.06 19.02
C TYR A 218 -16.63 -16.61 20.40
N HIS A 219 -15.78 -17.44 21.01
CA HIS A 219 -15.05 -17.04 22.20
C HIS A 219 -14.07 -15.92 21.82
N HIS A 220 -14.18 -14.78 22.51
CA HIS A 220 -13.36 -13.61 22.27
C HIS A 220 -12.82 -13.08 23.59
N GLY A 221 -11.64 -12.43 23.51
CA GLY A 221 -11.00 -11.81 24.67
C GLY A 221 -11.50 -10.39 24.91
N PRO A 222 -11.16 -9.78 26.07
CA PRO A 222 -11.50 -8.40 26.38
C PRO A 222 -10.94 -7.40 25.35
N GLN A 223 -9.88 -7.77 24.63
CA GLN A 223 -9.29 -6.96 23.56
C GLN A 223 -10.24 -6.77 22.38
N THR A 224 -10.96 -7.83 21.97
CA THR A 224 -11.93 -7.75 20.88
C THR A 224 -13.06 -6.79 21.23
N GLU A 225 -13.56 -6.85 22.47
CA GLU A 225 -14.58 -5.93 22.96
C GLU A 225 -14.07 -4.48 23.00
N ALA A 226 -12.83 -4.28 23.48
CA ALA A 226 -12.21 -2.96 23.52
C ALA A 226 -12.04 -2.34 22.12
N VAL A 227 -11.61 -3.12 21.12
CA VAL A 227 -11.51 -2.69 19.71
C VAL A 227 -12.89 -2.34 19.17
N LEU A 228 -13.91 -3.17 19.44
CA LEU A 228 -15.27 -2.92 18.96
C LEU A 228 -15.86 -1.65 19.59
N GLN A 229 -15.66 -1.44 20.89
CA GLN A 229 -16.10 -0.24 21.61
C GLN A 229 -15.39 1.02 21.10
N ALA A 230 -14.07 0.96 20.91
CA ALA A 230 -13.29 2.06 20.35
C ALA A 230 -13.78 2.43 18.94
N THR A 231 -14.02 1.41 18.11
CA THR A 231 -14.55 1.59 16.74
C THR A 231 -15.95 2.20 16.75
N ARG A 232 -16.86 1.72 17.61
CA ARG A 232 -18.20 2.31 17.80
C ARG A 232 -18.10 3.78 18.18
N GLN A 233 -17.28 4.10 19.18
CA GLN A 233 -17.10 5.48 19.64
C GLN A 233 -16.57 6.37 18.51
N PHE A 234 -15.59 5.87 17.76
CA PHE A 234 -15.01 6.57 16.63
C PHE A 234 -16.05 6.83 15.53
N ILE A 235 -16.79 5.81 15.09
CA ILE A 235 -17.83 5.94 14.05
C ILE A 235 -18.95 6.88 14.49
N ASN A 236 -19.38 6.83 15.76
CA ASN A 236 -20.40 7.73 16.28
C ASN A 236 -19.96 9.20 16.27
N ASN A 237 -18.68 9.46 16.51
CA ASN A 237 -18.11 10.80 16.46
C ASN A 237 -17.80 11.25 15.01
N HIS A 238 -17.59 10.30 14.10
CA HIS A 238 -17.16 10.50 12.71
C HIS A 238 -17.93 9.61 11.73
N PRO A 239 -19.25 9.82 11.55
CA PRO A 239 -20.09 8.97 10.71
C PRO A 239 -19.62 8.94 9.25
N GLU A 240 -18.94 9.99 8.79
CA GLU A 240 -18.36 10.08 7.45
C GLU A 240 -17.39 8.95 7.11
N TRP A 241 -16.76 8.31 8.10
CA TRP A 241 -15.83 7.20 7.89
C TRP A 241 -16.50 5.92 7.38
N ALA A 242 -17.76 5.71 7.79
CA ALA A 242 -18.57 4.56 7.40
C ALA A 242 -19.37 4.83 6.11
N GLU A 243 -19.69 6.09 5.81
CA GLU A 243 -20.64 6.45 4.75
C GLU A 243 -20.00 6.92 3.46
N ARG A 244 -18.82 7.56 3.52
CA ARG A 244 -18.18 8.14 2.34
C ARG A 244 -17.16 7.20 1.74
N GLU A 245 -17.12 7.17 0.40
CA GLU A 245 -15.93 6.72 -0.30
C GLU A 245 -14.76 7.59 0.16
N LEU A 246 -13.60 6.96 0.34
CA LEU A 246 -12.36 7.67 0.62
C LEU A 246 -11.99 8.46 -0.64
N ASP A 247 -12.55 9.65 -0.78
CA ASP A 247 -12.21 10.54 -1.88
C ASP A 247 -10.78 11.04 -1.62
N PRO A 248 -9.82 10.67 -2.49
CA PRO A 248 -8.43 11.06 -2.33
C PRO A 248 -8.21 12.58 -2.32
N ASP A 249 -9.13 13.35 -2.89
CA ASP A 249 -9.07 14.81 -2.92
C ASP A 249 -9.74 15.48 -1.71
N ASN A 250 -10.46 14.71 -0.88
CA ASN A 250 -11.22 15.24 0.24
C ASN A 250 -10.35 15.35 1.50
N GLN A 251 -10.20 16.58 1.99
CA GLN A 251 -9.21 16.89 3.01
C GLN A 251 -9.81 16.63 4.39
N HIS A 252 -9.41 15.52 5.01
CA HIS A 252 -9.61 15.34 6.44
C HIS A 252 -8.73 16.30 7.25
N SER A 253 -9.22 16.76 8.41
CA SER A 253 -8.43 17.59 9.31
C SER A 253 -7.25 16.81 9.88
N THR A 254 -6.16 17.49 10.21
CA THR A 254 -4.99 16.88 10.85
C THR A 254 -5.37 16.21 12.17
N ASP A 255 -6.22 16.86 12.96
CA ASP A 255 -6.65 16.37 14.27
C ASP A 255 -7.41 15.05 14.16
N TYR A 256 -8.29 14.94 13.16
CA TYR A 256 -9.00 13.69 12.87
C TYR A 256 -8.03 12.58 12.46
N LEU A 257 -7.07 12.88 11.59
CA LEU A 257 -6.09 11.90 11.12
C LEU A 257 -5.12 11.47 12.24
N ASP A 258 -4.78 12.38 13.15
CA ASP A 258 -4.00 12.10 14.36
C ASP A 258 -4.79 11.20 15.31
N LEU A 259 -6.09 11.43 15.50
CA LEU A 259 -6.97 10.57 16.27
C LEU A 259 -7.03 9.14 15.68
N VAL A 260 -7.21 8.98 14.36
CA VAL A 260 -7.19 7.67 13.70
C VAL A 260 -5.87 6.93 13.94
N HIS A 261 -4.76 7.65 13.85
CA HIS A 261 -3.43 7.10 14.12
C HIS A 261 -3.29 6.67 15.58
N ASP A 262 -3.80 7.46 16.54
CA ASP A 262 -3.81 7.08 17.96
C ASP A 262 -4.59 5.80 18.25
N TYR A 263 -5.76 5.65 17.62
CA TYR A 263 -6.54 4.41 17.72
C TYR A 263 -5.74 3.21 17.18
N PHE A 264 -5.12 3.35 16.01
CA PHE A 264 -4.29 2.29 15.44
C PHE A 264 -3.12 1.93 16.35
N ASP A 265 -2.37 2.92 16.84
CA ASP A 265 -1.22 2.71 17.75
C ASP A 265 -1.65 1.99 19.01
N GLN A 266 -2.79 2.38 19.60
CA GLN A 266 -3.31 1.75 20.80
C GLN A 266 -3.65 0.28 20.55
N THR A 267 -4.32 -0.04 19.45
CA THR A 267 -4.68 -1.42 19.10
C THR A 267 -3.45 -2.26 18.76
N SER A 268 -2.51 -1.70 17.98
CA SER A 268 -1.31 -2.40 17.53
C SER A 268 -0.36 -2.70 18.69
N ARG A 269 -0.22 -1.79 19.66
CA ARG A 269 0.56 -2.03 20.88
C ARG A 269 0.10 -3.27 21.62
N TRP A 270 -1.21 -3.51 21.74
CA TRP A 270 -1.73 -4.72 22.40
C TRP A 270 -1.25 -5.99 21.71
N TYR A 271 -1.38 -6.05 20.38
CA TYR A 271 -0.97 -7.21 19.62
C TYR A 271 0.55 -7.47 19.72
N ARG A 272 1.36 -6.42 19.71
CA ARG A 272 2.82 -6.55 19.85
C ARG A 272 3.29 -7.06 21.23
N THR A 273 2.45 -6.98 22.27
CA THR A 273 2.78 -7.56 23.59
C THR A 273 2.63 -9.08 23.66
N ILE A 274 2.02 -9.69 22.64
CA ILE A 274 1.80 -11.15 22.59
C ILE A 274 3.12 -11.85 22.23
N ILE A 275 3.51 -12.84 23.04
CA ILE A 275 4.66 -13.71 22.74
C ILE A 275 4.40 -14.40 21.40
N ASP A 276 5.41 -14.43 20.53
CA ASP A 276 5.31 -14.97 19.18
C ASP A 276 4.30 -14.26 18.26
N PHE A 277 3.94 -13.00 18.56
CA PHE A 277 3.01 -12.20 17.74
C PHE A 277 3.27 -12.34 16.24
N HIS A 278 4.52 -12.28 15.82
CA HIS A 278 4.89 -12.35 14.41
C HIS A 278 4.69 -13.74 13.79
N LYS A 279 4.93 -14.81 14.54
CA LYS A 279 4.61 -16.18 14.11
C LYS A 279 3.10 -16.36 13.99
N ILE A 280 2.34 -15.85 14.96
CA ILE A 280 0.87 -15.89 14.95
C ILE A 280 0.32 -15.11 13.75
N ASN A 281 0.83 -13.90 13.50
CA ASN A 281 0.38 -13.07 12.40
C ASN A 281 0.74 -13.69 11.03
N ARG A 282 1.94 -14.26 10.89
CA ARG A 282 2.32 -15.01 9.68
C ARG A 282 1.38 -16.19 9.43
N ASN A 283 1.09 -17.00 10.46
CA ASN A 283 0.16 -18.13 10.35
C ASN A 283 -1.25 -17.66 10.00
N PHE A 284 -1.69 -16.52 10.56
CA PHE A 284 -2.97 -15.90 10.22
C PHE A 284 -3.03 -15.49 8.75
N ILE A 285 -2.04 -14.73 8.26
CA ILE A 285 -1.99 -14.29 6.85
C ILE A 285 -1.97 -15.51 5.91
N SER A 286 -1.20 -16.55 6.27
CA SER A 286 -1.12 -17.79 5.52
C SER A 286 -2.49 -18.49 5.41
N ALA A 287 -3.21 -18.61 6.53
CA ALA A 287 -4.53 -19.22 6.58
C ALA A 287 -5.58 -18.36 5.85
N TYR A 288 -5.53 -17.04 6.02
CA TYR A 288 -6.37 -16.09 5.30
C TYR A 288 -6.24 -16.25 3.78
N LEU A 289 -5.01 -16.36 3.26
CA LEU A 289 -4.77 -16.60 1.84
C LEU A 289 -5.39 -17.92 1.37
N ARG A 290 -5.20 -19.01 2.12
CA ARG A 290 -5.73 -20.34 1.77
C ARG A 290 -7.25 -20.38 1.73
N PHE A 291 -7.91 -19.84 2.76
CA PHE A 291 -9.35 -20.03 2.94
C PHE A 291 -10.19 -18.89 2.37
N CYS A 292 -9.75 -17.64 2.50
CA CYS A 292 -10.53 -16.48 2.09
C CYS A 292 -10.22 -16.05 0.65
N VAL A 293 -8.93 -16.03 0.28
CA VAL A 293 -8.53 -15.54 -1.05
C VAL A 293 -8.66 -16.62 -2.12
N PHE A 294 -8.09 -17.80 -1.88
CA PHE A 294 -7.96 -18.85 -2.89
C PHE A 294 -8.91 -20.05 -2.73
N CYS A 295 -9.75 -20.03 -1.69
CA CYS A 295 -10.74 -21.04 -1.26
C CYS A 295 -10.75 -22.39 -2.01
N GLN A 296 -10.61 -23.51 -1.28
CA GLN A 296 -10.49 -24.88 -1.84
C GLN A 296 -11.57 -25.32 -2.85
N ASN A 297 -12.73 -24.66 -2.92
CA ASN A 297 -13.86 -25.01 -3.79
C ASN A 297 -13.95 -24.13 -5.05
N ASP A 298 -12.86 -23.51 -5.51
CA ASP A 298 -12.77 -22.68 -6.73
C ASP A 298 -13.64 -21.40 -6.72
N GLN A 299 -14.30 -21.07 -5.60
CA GLN A 299 -15.02 -19.81 -5.41
C GLN A 299 -14.27 -18.94 -4.41
N ASN A 300 -13.47 -18.00 -4.92
CA ASN A 300 -12.84 -16.97 -4.09
C ASN A 300 -13.91 -16.23 -3.28
N VAL A 301 -13.64 -15.95 -2.00
CA VAL A 301 -14.62 -15.35 -1.09
C VAL A 301 -14.62 -13.84 -1.18
N LEU A 302 -13.50 -13.25 -1.61
CA LEU A 302 -13.29 -11.82 -1.69
C LEU A 302 -12.97 -11.46 -3.14
N VAL A 303 -13.99 -11.14 -3.93
CA VAL A 303 -13.81 -10.67 -5.31
C VAL A 303 -14.01 -9.16 -5.34
N ALA A 304 -13.03 -8.46 -5.90
CA ALA A 304 -12.90 -7.01 -5.83
C ALA A 304 -13.91 -6.20 -6.67
N GLU A 305 -14.64 -6.81 -7.60
CA GLU A 305 -15.51 -6.07 -8.52
C GLU A 305 -16.95 -6.60 -8.47
N ASN A 306 -17.88 -5.73 -8.06
CA ASN A 306 -19.33 -5.97 -7.97
C ASN A 306 -19.76 -7.06 -6.98
N SER A 307 -19.10 -7.15 -5.84
CA SER A 307 -19.46 -8.14 -4.82
C SER A 307 -20.59 -7.69 -3.90
N ASP A 308 -21.44 -8.65 -3.55
CA ASP A 308 -22.32 -8.56 -2.38
C ASP A 308 -21.45 -8.69 -1.12
N TYR A 309 -20.96 -7.55 -0.63
CA TYR A 309 -20.07 -7.50 0.53
C TYR A 309 -20.68 -8.15 1.78
N GLU A 310 -22.00 -8.12 1.95
CA GLU A 310 -22.64 -8.78 3.09
C GLU A 310 -22.52 -10.30 2.98
N ALA A 311 -22.80 -10.86 1.80
CA ALA A 311 -22.63 -12.30 1.55
C ALA A 311 -21.15 -12.74 1.65
N GLU A 312 -20.23 -11.96 1.08
CA GLU A 312 -18.79 -12.23 1.15
C GLU A 312 -18.27 -12.20 2.59
N MET A 313 -18.61 -11.16 3.36
CA MET A 313 -18.18 -11.05 4.75
C MET A 313 -18.84 -12.14 5.60
N LYS A 314 -20.11 -12.49 5.37
CA LYS A 314 -20.75 -13.61 6.06
C LYS A 314 -19.97 -14.91 5.83
N ARG A 315 -19.61 -15.20 4.58
CA ARG A 315 -18.81 -16.36 4.22
C ARG A 315 -17.39 -16.30 4.82
N TYR A 316 -16.78 -15.12 4.88
CA TYR A 316 -15.51 -14.91 5.58
C TYR A 316 -15.59 -15.36 7.05
N PHE A 317 -16.61 -14.92 7.78
CA PHE A 317 -16.81 -15.31 9.18
C PHE A 317 -17.17 -16.80 9.31
N GLU A 318 -17.92 -17.39 8.38
CA GLU A 318 -18.18 -18.84 8.35
C GLU A 318 -16.90 -19.68 8.24
N LEU A 319 -15.86 -19.16 7.58
CA LEU A 319 -14.56 -19.81 7.44
C LEU A 319 -13.63 -19.59 8.66
N TRP A 320 -14.01 -18.71 9.59
CA TRP A 320 -13.20 -18.38 10.77
C TRP A 320 -12.75 -19.60 11.59
N PRO A 321 -13.59 -20.61 11.85
CA PRO A 321 -13.15 -21.82 12.55
C PRO A 321 -12.03 -22.58 11.82
N LEU A 322 -12.06 -22.61 10.48
CA LEU A 322 -11.03 -23.27 9.67
C LEU A 322 -9.71 -22.51 9.76
N ILE A 323 -9.76 -21.17 9.67
CA ILE A 323 -8.60 -20.30 9.84
C ILE A 323 -7.95 -20.55 11.21
N LEU A 324 -8.74 -20.54 12.28
CA LEU A 324 -8.23 -20.77 13.64
C LEU A 324 -7.62 -22.17 13.81
N ASN A 325 -8.24 -23.20 13.25
CA ASN A 325 -7.73 -24.57 13.34
C ASN A 325 -6.41 -24.73 12.60
N ASP A 326 -6.28 -24.13 11.41
CA ASP A 326 -5.06 -24.15 10.62
C ASP A 326 -3.93 -23.35 11.30
N MET A 327 -4.24 -22.17 11.86
CA MET A 327 -3.29 -21.40 12.66
C MET A 327 -2.76 -22.21 13.85
N ARG A 328 -3.64 -22.93 14.57
CA ARG A 328 -3.25 -23.79 15.70
C ARG A 328 -2.37 -24.95 15.26
N ALA A 329 -2.67 -25.58 14.12
CA ALA A 329 -1.88 -26.68 13.58
C ALA A 329 -0.46 -26.27 13.20
N GLN A 330 -0.20 -24.98 12.97
CA GLN A 330 1.12 -24.44 12.62
C GLN A 330 1.88 -23.85 13.81
N LEU A 331 1.27 -23.82 15.00
CA LEU A 331 1.92 -23.36 16.23
C LEU A 331 2.63 -24.50 16.98
N PHE A 332 2.19 -25.74 16.81
CA PHE A 332 2.69 -26.98 17.44
C PHE A 332 3.31 -27.93 16.42
#